data_AF-X0Z7L6-F1
#
_entry.id   AF-X0Z7L6-F1
#
_cell.length_a   1.000
_cell.length_b   1.000
_cell.length_c   1.000
_cell.angle_alpha   90.00
_cell.angle_beta   90.00
_cell.angle_gamma   90.00
#
_symmetry.space_group_name_H-M   'P 1'
#
loop_
_entity.id
_entity.type
_entity.pdbx_description
1 polymer ?
#
loop_
_entity_poly.entity_id
_entity_poly.type
_entity_poly.pdbx_seq_one_letter_code
_entity_poly.pdbx_strand_id
1 'polypeptide(L)'
;MKGEIEMKFFEKIKMYDLTQPLSHLTPAWPTYEPLQIKFFKRLAPNGANGQLITTSNHVGTHLDGSLHFCTHGRDIASIPLNELIGPAAVVDLSDIAEDYGIYTSKDIMERVEVKKGDILVIYTGYHRYSWDQPEADEVRYMIKHPGPTMEFAEWCKEMQFKWIIL
;
A
#
# COMPACT_ATOMS: atom_id res chain seq x y z
N MET A 1 -33.53 8.56 14.82
CA MET A 1 -33.44 9.26 13.52
C MET A 1 -32.03 9.83 13.28
N LYS A 2 -30.97 9.03 13.53
CA LYS A 2 -29.56 9.39 13.23
C LYS A 2 -28.82 8.34 12.38
N GLY A 3 -29.27 7.08 12.37
CA GLY A 3 -28.61 6.00 11.60
C GLY A 3 -28.98 5.89 10.11
N GLU A 4 -30.15 6.37 9.68
CA GLU A 4 -30.56 6.27 8.27
C GLU A 4 -29.90 7.31 7.35
N ILE A 5 -29.40 8.42 7.90
CA ILE A 5 -28.75 9.48 7.12
C ILE A 5 -27.29 9.11 6.80
N GLU A 6 -26.60 8.42 7.71
CA GLU A 6 -25.19 8.04 7.54
C GLU A 6 -24.99 7.01 6.42
N MET A 7 -25.87 6.02 6.27
CA MET A 7 -25.72 4.98 5.23
C MET A 7 -25.99 5.49 3.80
N LYS A 8 -26.93 6.43 3.62
CA LYS A 8 -27.25 7.00 2.29
C LYS A 8 -26.13 7.86 1.70
N PHE A 9 -25.23 8.36 2.54
CA PHE A 9 -24.04 9.08 2.08
C PHE A 9 -23.06 8.13 1.37
N PHE A 10 -22.86 6.94 1.92
CA PHE A 10 -21.98 5.92 1.33
C PHE A 10 -22.50 5.39 -0.01
N GLU A 11 -23.82 5.36 -0.24
CA GLU A 11 -24.40 5.00 -1.54
C GLU A 11 -23.97 5.93 -2.69
N LYS A 12 -23.52 7.15 -2.37
CA LYS A 12 -23.05 8.14 -3.36
C LYS A 12 -21.53 8.16 -3.52
N ILE A 13 -20.81 7.38 -2.71
CA ILE A 13 -19.35 7.29 -2.76
C ILE A 13 -18.97 6.03 -3.51
N LYS A 14 -18.12 6.19 -4.52
CA LYS A 14 -17.45 5.06 -5.14
C LYS A 14 -16.21 4.71 -4.33
N MET A 15 -16.19 3.50 -3.78
CA MET A 15 -15.02 2.95 -3.11
C MET A 15 -14.20 2.12 -4.10
N TYR A 16 -12.88 2.28 -4.04
CA TYR A 16 -11.93 1.47 -4.79
C TYR A 16 -11.12 0.65 -3.79
N ASP A 17 -10.98 -0.64 -4.07
CA ASP A 17 -10.05 -1.48 -3.33
C ASP A 17 -8.67 -1.34 -3.95
N LEU A 18 -7.71 -0.89 -3.13
CA LEU A 18 -6.31 -0.72 -3.51
C LEU A 18 -5.43 -1.84 -2.93
N THR A 19 -6.05 -2.91 -2.42
CA THR A 19 -5.39 -4.01 -1.73
C THR A 19 -5.17 -5.18 -2.69
N GLN A 20 -3.94 -5.67 -2.78
CA GLN A 20 -3.69 -6.95 -3.42
C GLN A 20 -4.28 -8.08 -2.57
N PRO A 21 -4.80 -9.16 -3.18
CA PRO A 21 -5.18 -10.35 -2.45
C PRO A 21 -4.04 -10.81 -1.52
N LEU A 22 -4.40 -11.25 -0.32
CA LEU A 22 -3.44 -11.75 0.66
C LEU A 22 -3.61 -13.27 0.83
N SER A 23 -2.53 -14.01 0.60
CA SER A 23 -2.50 -15.47 0.64
C SER A 23 -1.16 -15.98 1.14
N HIS A 24 -1.11 -17.25 1.56
CA HIS A 24 0.14 -17.98 1.79
C HIS A 24 1.06 -18.05 0.55
N LEU A 25 0.52 -17.71 -0.64
CA LEU A 25 1.27 -17.56 -1.88
C LEU A 25 1.81 -16.13 -2.11
N THR A 26 1.36 -15.15 -1.32
CA THR A 26 1.88 -13.78 -1.42
C THR A 26 3.36 -13.79 -1.04
N PRO A 27 4.27 -13.42 -1.97
CA PRO A 27 5.69 -13.39 -1.67
C PRO A 27 5.95 -12.39 -0.54
N ALA A 28 6.64 -12.84 0.50
CA ALA A 28 7.20 -11.93 1.49
C ALA A 28 8.45 -11.26 0.94
N TRP A 29 8.88 -10.18 1.59
CA TRP A 29 10.23 -9.69 1.38
C TRP A 29 11.25 -10.83 1.63
N PRO A 30 12.32 -11.01 0.80
CA PRO A 30 13.15 -12.22 0.81
C PRO A 30 13.77 -12.65 2.16
N THR A 31 13.83 -11.75 3.15
CA THR A 31 14.39 -12.02 4.47
C THR A 31 13.35 -12.12 5.59
N TYR A 32 12.06 -12.02 5.28
CA TYR A 32 10.99 -11.94 6.28
C TYR A 32 10.19 -13.24 6.37
N GLU A 33 9.52 -13.44 7.51
CA GLU A 33 8.61 -14.57 7.69
C GLU A 33 7.40 -14.42 6.74
N PRO A 34 7.12 -15.44 5.91
CA PRO A 34 5.96 -15.43 5.01
C PRO A 34 4.66 -15.60 5.78
N LEU A 35 3.55 -15.23 5.13
CA LEU A 35 2.22 -15.42 5.70
C LEU A 35 1.92 -16.89 5.92
N GLN A 36 1.61 -17.25 7.17
CA GLN A 36 1.15 -18.58 7.55
C GLN A 36 -0.29 -18.51 8.02
N ILE A 37 -1.13 -19.37 7.43
CA ILE A 37 -2.55 -19.47 7.80
C ILE A 37 -2.85 -20.92 8.15
N LYS A 38 -3.33 -21.16 9.37
CA LYS A 38 -3.75 -22.48 9.82
C LYS A 38 -5.17 -22.43 10.36
N PHE A 39 -6.04 -23.30 9.87
CA PHE A 39 -7.31 -23.54 10.54
C PHE A 39 -7.08 -24.33 11.84
N PHE A 40 -7.36 -23.73 12.99
CA PHE A 40 -7.43 -24.45 14.26
C PHE A 40 -8.82 -25.05 14.49
N LYS A 41 -9.83 -24.56 13.75
CA LYS A 41 -11.22 -25.03 13.81
C LYS A 41 -11.87 -24.94 12.42
N ARG A 42 -12.67 -25.94 12.06
CA ARG A 42 -13.46 -26.01 10.81
C ARG A 42 -14.95 -26.15 11.09
N LEU A 43 -15.78 -25.74 10.11
CA LEU A 43 -17.26 -25.74 10.19
C LEU A 43 -17.82 -27.07 10.71
N ALA A 44 -17.41 -28.20 10.14
CA ALA A 44 -17.60 -29.50 10.78
C ALA A 44 -16.34 -29.83 11.58
N PRO A 45 -16.44 -30.26 12.87
CA PRO A 45 -17.64 -30.48 13.69
C PRO A 45 -18.10 -29.26 14.51
N ASN A 46 -17.50 -28.08 14.35
CA ASN A 46 -17.52 -27.01 15.36
C ASN A 46 -18.56 -25.89 15.13
N GLY A 47 -19.34 -25.95 14.07
CA GLY A 47 -20.33 -24.92 13.68
C GLY A 47 -19.74 -23.58 13.21
N ALA A 48 -18.41 -23.44 13.13
CA ALA A 48 -17.74 -22.24 12.61
C ALA A 48 -16.29 -22.54 12.18
N ASN A 49 -15.68 -21.64 11.40
CA ASN A 49 -14.26 -21.68 11.06
C ASN A 49 -13.46 -20.77 12.00
N GLY A 50 -12.23 -21.19 12.34
CA GLY A 50 -11.28 -20.39 13.10
C GLY A 50 -9.87 -20.57 12.55
N GLN A 51 -9.18 -19.46 12.32
CA GLN A 51 -7.83 -19.42 11.78
C GLN A 51 -6.85 -18.78 12.77
N LEU A 52 -5.63 -19.31 12.78
CA LEU A 52 -4.45 -18.63 13.30
C LEU A 52 -3.69 -18.06 12.11
N ILE A 53 -3.27 -16.81 12.25
CA ILE A 53 -2.48 -16.09 11.26
C ILE A 53 -1.18 -15.68 11.94
N THR A 54 -0.06 -16.09 11.35
CA THR A 54 1.28 -15.60 11.70
C THR A 54 1.81 -14.87 10.47
N THR A 55 2.20 -13.61 10.63
CA THR A 55 2.67 -12.77 9.53
C THR A 55 3.72 -11.81 10.03
N SER A 56 4.68 -11.48 9.17
CA SER A 56 5.46 -10.25 9.33
C SER A 56 4.63 -9.05 8.84
N ASN A 57 4.99 -7.83 9.27
CA ASN A 57 4.25 -6.62 8.90
C ASN A 57 4.42 -6.22 7.42
N HIS A 58 5.45 -6.71 6.73
CA HIS A 58 5.76 -6.33 5.34
C HIS A 58 5.48 -7.49 4.38
N VAL A 59 4.19 -7.81 4.23
CA VAL A 59 3.69 -8.82 3.29
C VAL A 59 2.46 -8.26 2.58
N GLY A 60 2.45 -8.36 1.24
CA GLY A 60 1.36 -7.81 0.42
C GLY A 60 1.25 -6.29 0.51
N THR A 61 0.05 -5.75 0.32
CA THR A 61 -0.23 -4.32 0.57
C THR A 61 -0.20 -4.04 2.08
N HIS A 62 0.76 -3.23 2.53
CA HIS A 62 1.01 -2.97 3.95
C HIS A 62 1.35 -1.50 4.22
N LEU A 63 1.57 -1.17 5.49
CA LEU A 63 1.90 0.18 5.96
C LEU A 63 3.21 0.18 6.75
N ASP A 64 4.14 1.03 6.34
CA ASP A 64 5.41 1.25 7.04
C ASP A 64 5.30 2.40 8.04
N GLY A 65 5.50 2.09 9.32
CA GLY A 65 5.61 3.09 10.38
C GLY A 65 7.03 3.66 10.52
N SER A 66 7.19 4.81 11.17
CA SER A 66 8.50 5.46 11.34
C SER A 66 9.53 4.58 12.05
N LEU A 67 9.09 3.75 13.00
CA LEU A 67 9.96 2.79 13.70
C LEU A 67 10.63 1.78 12.76
N HIS A 68 10.12 1.58 11.54
CA HIS A 68 10.72 0.68 10.55
C HIS A 68 12.16 1.07 10.19
N PHE A 69 12.45 2.38 10.11
CA PHE A 69 13.77 2.92 9.73
C PHE A 69 14.42 3.80 10.81
N CYS A 70 13.69 4.17 11.87
CA CYS A 70 14.16 5.07 12.91
C CYS A 70 13.96 4.44 14.29
N THR A 71 15.05 4.11 15.00
CA THR A 71 15.00 3.41 16.31
C THR A 71 14.15 4.12 17.36
N HIS A 72 14.12 5.46 17.32
CA HIS A 72 13.30 6.28 18.21
C HIS A 72 12.03 6.80 17.52
N GLY A 73 11.67 6.18 16.39
CA GLY A 73 10.47 6.47 15.64
C GLY A 73 9.22 6.00 16.37
N ARG A 74 8.09 6.61 16.01
CA ARG A 74 6.77 6.23 16.51
C ARG A 74 6.39 4.83 15.98
N ASP A 75 5.82 3.99 16.85
CA ASP A 75 5.25 2.71 16.44
C ASP A 75 3.94 2.89 15.63
N ILE A 76 3.52 1.84 14.92
CA ILE A 76 2.35 1.91 14.03
C ILE A 76 1.03 2.11 14.80
N ALA A 77 0.93 1.57 16.02
CA ALA A 77 -0.29 1.67 16.85
C ALA A 77 -0.50 3.09 17.38
N SER A 78 0.58 3.88 17.45
CA SER A 78 0.57 5.26 17.89
C SER A 78 0.27 6.27 16.76
N ILE A 79 0.08 5.82 15.51
CA ILE A 79 -0.25 6.72 14.39
C ILE A 79 -1.71 7.19 14.52
N PRO A 80 -1.97 8.51 14.61
CA PRO A 80 -3.32 9.06 14.61
C PRO A 80 -4.07 8.79 13.30
N LEU A 81 -5.34 8.39 13.39
CA LEU A 81 -6.17 8.08 12.21
C LEU A 81 -6.31 9.26 11.23
N ASN A 82 -6.26 10.51 11.71
CA ASN A 82 -6.31 11.69 10.85
C ASN A 82 -5.02 11.91 10.04
N GLU A 83 -3.93 11.21 10.36
CA GLU A 83 -2.74 11.12 9.51
C GLU A 83 -2.92 10.08 8.40
N LEU A 84 -3.79 9.07 8.60
CA LEU A 84 -4.04 8.00 7.63
C LEU A 84 -5.11 8.36 6.58
N ILE A 85 -5.88 9.43 6.81
CA ILE A 85 -7.00 9.83 5.96
C ILE A 85 -6.79 11.28 5.51
N GLY A 86 -7.01 11.54 4.22
CA GLY A 86 -6.93 12.87 3.64
C GLY A 86 -7.18 12.90 2.14
N PRO A 87 -7.14 14.09 1.53
CA PRO A 87 -7.07 14.23 0.08
C PRO A 87 -5.84 13.51 -0.47
N ALA A 88 -5.96 12.96 -1.68
CA ALA A 88 -4.87 12.28 -2.36
C ALA A 88 -4.61 12.90 -3.74
N ALA A 89 -3.35 13.17 -4.05
CA ALA A 89 -2.89 13.39 -5.41
C ALA A 89 -2.58 12.01 -6.03
N VAL A 90 -3.29 11.65 -7.09
CA VAL A 90 -3.12 10.38 -7.81
C VAL A 90 -2.43 10.66 -9.12
N VAL A 91 -1.22 10.15 -9.29
CA VAL A 91 -0.43 10.28 -10.51
C VAL A 91 -0.29 8.94 -11.22
N ASP A 92 -0.50 8.95 -12.52
CA ASP A 92 -0.22 7.82 -13.41
C ASP A 92 1.16 8.02 -14.07
N LEU A 93 2.11 7.15 -13.75
CA LEU A 93 3.45 7.08 -14.34
C LEU A 93 3.64 5.80 -15.19
N SER A 94 2.56 5.07 -15.47
CA SER A 94 2.64 3.79 -16.18
C SER A 94 3.15 3.92 -17.61
N ASP A 95 3.06 5.11 -18.20
CA ASP A 95 3.58 5.46 -19.53
C ASP A 95 5.11 5.58 -19.58
N ILE A 96 5.75 5.88 -18.45
CA ILE A 96 7.20 6.03 -18.32
C ILE A 96 7.86 4.95 -17.45
N ALA A 97 7.07 4.09 -16.81
CA ALA A 97 7.57 3.04 -15.92
C ALA A 97 8.28 1.93 -16.72
N GLU A 98 9.53 1.64 -16.36
CA GLU A 98 10.35 0.58 -16.95
C GLU A 98 11.12 -0.20 -15.87
N ASP A 99 11.70 -1.35 -16.26
CA ASP A 99 12.52 -2.18 -15.36
C ASP A 99 13.72 -1.36 -14.85
N TYR A 100 13.82 -1.20 -13.53
CA TYR A 100 14.79 -0.33 -12.84
C TYR A 100 14.68 1.16 -13.19
N GLY A 101 13.54 1.58 -13.72
CA GLY A 101 13.28 2.96 -14.10
C GLY A 101 13.32 3.92 -12.91
N ILE A 102 13.63 5.17 -13.19
CA ILE A 102 13.74 6.22 -12.19
C ILE A 102 12.74 7.32 -12.50
N TYR A 103 11.90 7.67 -11.54
CA TYR A 103 11.01 8.83 -11.62
C TYR A 103 11.42 9.92 -10.62
N THR A 104 10.99 11.15 -10.88
CA THR A 104 11.33 12.34 -10.11
C THR A 104 10.09 13.08 -9.62
N SER A 105 10.26 14.05 -8.72
CA SER A 105 9.17 14.95 -8.32
C SER A 105 8.58 15.70 -9.52
N LYS A 106 9.42 16.04 -10.51
CA LYS A 106 9.01 16.72 -11.75
C LYS A 106 8.03 15.88 -12.56
N ASP A 107 8.30 14.59 -12.74
CA ASP A 107 7.42 13.69 -13.50
C ASP A 107 6.00 13.65 -12.93
N ILE A 108 5.90 13.84 -11.60
CA ILE A 108 4.63 13.90 -10.87
C ILE A 108 3.96 15.26 -11.03
N MET A 109 4.69 16.35 -10.76
CA MET A 109 4.16 17.71 -10.81
C MET A 109 3.71 18.14 -12.21
N GLU A 110 4.25 17.54 -13.28
CA GLU A 110 3.80 17.76 -14.66
C GLU A 110 2.46 17.09 -14.98
N ARG A 111 2.04 16.09 -14.18
CA ARG A 111 0.85 15.27 -14.43
C ARG A 111 -0.32 15.55 -13.48
N VAL A 112 -0.06 15.98 -12.26
CA VAL A 112 -1.11 16.23 -11.26
C VAL A 112 -0.75 17.43 -10.36
N GLU A 113 -1.77 18.18 -9.93
CA GLU A 113 -1.60 19.19 -8.89
C GLU A 113 -1.39 18.48 -7.54
N VAL A 114 -0.30 18.83 -6.85
CA VAL A 114 0.05 18.25 -5.55
C VAL A 114 0.07 19.34 -4.48
N LYS A 115 -0.65 19.14 -3.38
CA LYS A 115 -0.70 20.10 -2.27
C LYS A 115 0.06 19.57 -1.07
N LYS A 116 0.59 20.52 -0.31
CA LYS A 116 1.30 20.24 0.94
C LYS A 116 0.34 19.56 1.93
N GLY A 117 0.74 18.42 2.48
CA GLY A 117 -0.10 17.62 3.40
C GLY A 117 -1.04 16.61 2.71
N ASP A 118 -0.97 16.46 1.39
CA ASP A 118 -1.73 15.43 0.68
C ASP A 118 -1.21 14.02 1.00
N ILE A 119 -2.02 13.03 0.63
CA ILE A 119 -1.56 11.67 0.36
C ILE A 119 -1.06 11.63 -1.08
N LEU A 120 0.03 10.93 -1.35
CA LEU A 120 0.52 10.75 -2.71
C LEU A 120 0.33 9.29 -3.16
N VAL A 121 -0.40 9.08 -4.24
CA VAL A 121 -0.62 7.77 -4.86
C VAL A 121 0.08 7.74 -6.21
N ILE A 122 1.11 6.91 -6.33
CA ILE A 122 1.89 6.76 -7.57
C ILE A 122 1.49 5.45 -8.22
N TYR A 123 0.88 5.52 -9.39
CA TYR A 123 0.54 4.36 -10.19
C TYR A 123 1.62 4.12 -11.26
N THR A 124 2.46 3.12 -11.04
CA THR A 124 3.50 2.69 -12.00
C THR A 124 3.00 1.60 -12.97
N GLY A 125 1.83 1.03 -12.68
CA GLY A 125 1.32 -0.15 -13.34
C GLY A 125 2.05 -1.45 -12.99
N TYR A 126 3.08 -1.45 -12.13
CA TYR A 126 3.87 -2.66 -11.82
C TYR A 126 3.07 -3.76 -11.14
N HIS A 127 1.91 -3.45 -10.55
CA HIS A 127 0.97 -4.44 -10.04
C HIS A 127 0.63 -5.53 -11.07
N ARG A 128 0.71 -5.28 -12.38
CA ARG A 128 0.49 -6.32 -13.42
C ARG A 128 1.44 -7.53 -13.29
N TYR A 129 2.62 -7.32 -12.69
CA TYR A 129 3.60 -8.37 -12.43
C TYR A 129 3.45 -9.01 -11.04
N SER A 130 2.47 -8.59 -10.22
CA SER A 130 2.24 -9.20 -8.91
C SER A 130 1.83 -10.66 -9.05
N TRP A 131 2.05 -11.41 -7.98
CA TRP A 131 1.90 -12.88 -7.92
C TRP A 131 0.50 -13.39 -8.31
N ASP A 132 -0.53 -12.56 -8.19
CA ASP A 132 -1.94 -12.89 -8.46
C ASP A 132 -2.39 -12.52 -9.88
N GLN A 133 -1.53 -11.94 -10.72
CA GLN A 133 -1.88 -11.44 -12.04
C GLN A 133 -1.48 -12.38 -13.18
N PRO A 134 -2.12 -12.28 -14.37
CA PRO A 134 -1.79 -13.13 -15.53
C PRO A 134 -0.34 -12.97 -16.02
N GLU A 135 0.26 -11.80 -15.80
CA GLU A 135 1.62 -11.45 -16.19
C GLU A 135 2.62 -11.58 -15.02
N ALA A 136 2.25 -12.32 -13.96
CA ALA A 136 3.05 -12.49 -12.75
C ALA A 136 4.53 -12.80 -13.08
N ASP A 137 5.41 -11.96 -12.53
CA ASP A 137 6.86 -12.11 -12.60
C ASP A 137 7.43 -11.59 -11.28
N GLU A 138 7.63 -12.50 -10.34
CA GLU A 138 8.09 -12.16 -8.99
C GLU A 138 9.43 -11.42 -9.00
N VAL A 139 10.33 -11.73 -9.95
CA VAL A 139 11.64 -11.07 -10.04
C VAL A 139 11.45 -9.63 -10.51
N ARG A 140 10.60 -9.40 -11.52
CA ARG A 140 10.25 -8.04 -11.95
C ARG A 140 9.59 -7.25 -10.85
N TYR A 141 8.57 -7.82 -10.24
CA TYR A 141 7.80 -7.16 -9.20
C TYR A 141 8.66 -6.79 -7.99
N MET A 142 9.49 -7.72 -7.50
CA MET A 142 10.25 -7.52 -6.26
C MET A 142 11.57 -6.76 -6.44
N ILE A 143 12.21 -6.85 -7.61
CA ILE A 143 13.60 -6.39 -7.77
C ILE A 143 13.75 -5.36 -8.89
N LYS A 144 12.89 -5.40 -9.91
CA LYS A 144 12.99 -4.51 -11.08
C LYS A 144 11.98 -3.37 -11.08
N HIS A 145 11.20 -3.22 -10.02
CA HIS A 145 10.24 -2.12 -9.94
C HIS A 145 10.95 -0.76 -10.05
N PRO A 146 10.31 0.23 -10.69
CA PRO A 146 10.85 1.58 -10.73
C PRO A 146 10.85 2.19 -9.33
N GLY A 147 11.66 3.22 -9.15
CA GLY A 147 11.76 3.91 -7.88
C GLY A 147 12.15 5.37 -8.02
N PRO A 148 12.02 6.16 -6.95
CA PRO A 148 12.38 7.56 -6.95
C PRO A 148 13.89 7.77 -6.74
N THR A 149 14.37 8.99 -7.01
CA THR A 149 15.73 9.43 -6.64
C THR A 149 15.80 9.96 -5.19
N MET A 150 17.01 10.30 -4.72
CA MET A 150 17.21 11.01 -3.45
C MET A 150 16.51 12.38 -3.43
N GLU A 151 16.43 13.08 -4.57
CA GLU A 151 15.75 14.38 -4.67
C GLU A 151 14.27 14.26 -4.28
N PHE A 152 13.61 13.18 -4.70
CA PHE A 152 12.22 12.93 -4.35
C PHE A 152 12.01 12.84 -2.84
N ALA A 153 12.97 12.27 -2.09
CA ALA A 153 12.86 12.18 -0.63
C ALA A 153 12.88 13.57 0.02
N GLU A 154 13.73 14.48 -0.46
CA GLU A 154 13.74 15.87 0.00
C GLU A 154 12.46 16.60 -0.38
N TRP A 155 11.97 16.42 -1.61
CA TRP A 155 10.69 16.97 -2.03
C TRP A 155 9.52 16.48 -1.16
N CYS A 156 9.48 15.18 -0.83
CA CYS A 156 8.45 14.62 0.06
C CYS A 156 8.44 15.28 1.44
N LYS A 157 9.63 15.60 1.98
CA LYS A 157 9.78 16.31 3.25
C LYS A 157 9.28 17.74 3.18
N GLU A 158 9.55 18.45 2.08
CA GLU A 158 9.04 19.80 1.85
C GLU A 158 7.51 19.83 1.72
N MET A 159 6.96 18.87 0.99
CA MET A 159 5.53 18.69 0.76
C MET A 159 4.78 18.13 1.96
N GLN A 160 5.48 17.61 2.97
CA GLN A 160 4.89 17.07 4.20
C GLN A 160 3.76 16.09 3.90
N PHE A 161 3.97 15.17 2.95
CA PHE A 161 2.98 14.16 2.63
C PHE A 161 2.57 13.39 3.89
N LYS A 162 1.28 13.09 4.00
CA LYS A 162 0.76 12.23 5.07
C LYS A 162 1.36 10.84 5.00
N TRP A 163 1.29 10.26 3.81
CA TRP A 163 1.91 8.99 3.43
C TRP A 163 1.91 8.87 1.91
N ILE A 164 2.69 7.92 1.41
CA ILE A 164 2.88 7.65 -0.02
C ILE A 164 2.56 6.17 -0.26
N ILE A 165 1.89 5.87 -1.37
CA ILE A 165 1.70 4.51 -1.88
C ILE A 165 2.22 4.43 -3.32
N LEU A 166 2.85 3.30 -3.67
CA LEU A 166 3.59 3.06 -4.91
C LEU A 166 3.06 1.81 -5.64
#